data_AF-A0A158FKB2-F1
#
_entry.id   AF-A0A158FKB2-F1
#
_cell.length_a   1.000
_cell.length_b   1.000
_cell.length_c   1.000
_cell.angle_alpha   90.00
_cell.angle_beta   90.00
_cell.angle_gamma   90.00
#
_symmetry.space_group_name_H-M   'P 1'
#
loop_
_entity.id
_entity.type
_entity.pdbx_description
1 polymer ?
#
loop_
_entity_poly.entity_id
_entity_poly.type
_entity_poly.pdbx_seq_one_letter_code
_entity_poly.pdbx_strand_id
1 'polypeptide(L)'
;MRSNSVAAIAVLLLSVSALSVAAGGTTVNASAPGGASPSTDRPSEAARLNVLQQTAEAVGAAGAAMERLAVAFRTSANTIFATFDEARRSQLRERMQDLARRSQLLVASKQTFVVGSLDTYLLHPTPEGWKIATAQMKDVLVRVEDLLKSLDRDHDDLVLQPAYRELATFLYAREQMLVKLTNLPAPRSKRELAEVSNIRRSYHELLENSIRAIDAMNAYIASLPR
;
A
#
# COMPACT_ATOMS: atom_id res chain seq x y z
N MET A 1 14.18 -16.98 -36.46
CA MET A 1 13.06 -16.03 -36.27
C MET A 1 12.59 -16.09 -34.82
N ARG A 2 13.22 -15.31 -33.93
CA ARG A 2 12.82 -15.15 -32.53
C ARG A 2 13.19 -13.73 -32.09
N SER A 3 12.30 -12.78 -32.31
CA SER A 3 12.28 -11.50 -31.59
C SER A 3 10.97 -10.83 -31.96
N ASN A 4 10.06 -10.71 -31.00
CA ASN A 4 8.90 -9.80 -31.01
C ASN A 4 8.15 -9.80 -29.66
N SER A 5 8.43 -10.72 -28.73
CA SER A 5 7.72 -10.81 -27.44
C SER A 5 8.24 -9.86 -26.35
N VAL A 6 9.47 -9.34 -26.46
CA VAL A 6 10.06 -8.43 -25.46
C VAL A 6 9.53 -6.99 -25.62
N ALA A 7 9.15 -6.60 -26.83
CA ALA A 7 8.58 -5.27 -27.10
C ALA A 7 7.13 -5.11 -26.57
N ALA A 8 6.37 -6.20 -26.48
CA ALA A 8 4.96 -6.14 -26.05
C ALA A 8 4.79 -5.85 -24.56
N ILE A 9 5.76 -6.22 -23.72
CA ILE A 9 5.68 -6.00 -22.25
C ILE A 9 6.13 -4.58 -21.89
N ALA A 10 7.02 -3.96 -22.68
CA ALA A 10 7.46 -2.58 -22.47
C ALA A 10 6.36 -1.54 -22.80
N VAL A 11 5.46 -1.84 -23.74
CA VAL A 11 4.37 -0.94 -24.16
C VAL A 11 3.21 -0.88 -23.13
N LEU A 12 3.04 -1.92 -22.31
CA LEU A 12 2.03 -1.95 -21.25
C LEU A 12 2.42 -1.15 -19.99
N LEU A 13 3.71 -0.85 -19.82
CA LEU A 13 4.23 -0.10 -18.66
C LEU A 13 4.33 1.42 -18.90
N LEU A 14 4.35 1.88 -20.15
CA LEU A 14 4.48 3.30 -20.50
C LEU A 14 3.15 4.07 -20.52
N SER A 15 2.01 3.39 -20.54
CA SER A 15 0.67 4.01 -20.59
C SER A 15 0.09 4.36 -19.22
N VAL A 16 0.68 3.89 -18.12
CA VAL A 16 0.16 4.12 -16.75
C VAL A 16 0.77 5.37 -16.10
N SER A 17 1.86 5.93 -16.63
CA SER A 17 2.55 7.09 -16.06
C SER A 17 1.91 8.46 -16.38
N ALA A 18 0.78 8.50 -17.11
CA ALA A 18 0.20 9.75 -17.59
C ALA A 18 -0.85 10.40 -16.65
N LEU A 19 -1.13 9.86 -15.46
CA LEU A 19 -2.29 10.29 -14.66
C LEU A 19 -2.01 10.75 -13.21
N SER A 20 -0.88 11.43 -12.93
CA SER A 20 -0.65 11.96 -11.57
C SER A 20 0.07 13.31 -11.48
N VAL A 21 0.03 14.15 -12.51
CA VAL A 21 0.48 15.55 -12.38
C VAL A 21 -0.68 16.50 -12.62
N ALA A 22 -1.49 16.69 -11.57
CA ALA A 22 -2.37 17.84 -11.42
C ALA A 22 -2.43 18.24 -9.93
N ALA A 23 -1.26 18.46 -9.32
CA ALA A 23 -1.17 19.17 -8.05
C ALA A 23 -1.29 20.67 -8.36
N GLY A 24 -2.47 21.23 -8.08
CA GLY A 24 -2.78 22.63 -8.26
C GLY A 24 -1.83 23.54 -7.48
N GLY A 25 -1.10 24.38 -8.21
CA GLY A 25 -0.41 25.53 -7.64
C GLY A 25 -1.44 26.55 -7.15
N THR A 26 -1.44 26.81 -5.84
CA THR A 26 -2.16 27.95 -5.27
C THR A 26 -1.11 28.97 -4.85
N THR A 27 -1.15 30.14 -5.47
CA THR A 27 -0.29 31.28 -5.20
C THR A 27 -0.54 31.82 -3.79
N VAL A 28 0.54 32.00 -3.03
CA VAL A 28 0.53 32.62 -1.71
C VAL A 28 0.46 34.13 -1.89
N ASN A 29 -0.64 34.77 -1.47
CA ASN A 29 -0.73 36.21 -1.33
C ASN A 29 -0.45 36.59 0.12
N ALA A 30 0.55 37.43 0.35
CA ALA A 30 0.96 37.91 1.66
C ALA A 30 0.34 39.28 1.94
N SER A 31 -0.28 39.46 3.11
CA SER A 31 -0.12 40.61 4.04
C SER A 31 -1.32 40.79 4.98
N ALA A 32 -1.09 40.68 6.30
CA ALA A 32 -1.38 41.72 7.31
C ALA A 32 -1.26 41.12 8.74
N PRO A 33 -0.60 41.81 9.70
CA PRO A 33 -0.55 41.38 11.09
C PRO A 33 -1.68 42.02 11.89
N GLY A 34 -2.71 41.24 12.21
CA GLY A 34 -3.79 41.63 13.11
C GLY A 34 -3.94 40.60 14.22
N GLY A 35 -3.71 41.01 15.47
CA GLY A 35 -3.81 40.15 16.64
C GLY A 35 -5.22 39.57 16.78
N ALA A 36 -5.33 38.27 16.50
CA ALA A 36 -6.47 37.45 16.89
C ALA A 36 -5.89 36.24 17.63
N SER A 37 -6.44 35.96 18.81
CA SER A 37 -6.19 34.73 19.56
C SER A 37 -6.23 33.53 18.61
N PRO A 38 -5.31 32.56 18.73
CA PRO A 38 -5.29 31.41 17.83
C PRO A 38 -6.59 30.63 18.04
N SER A 39 -7.56 30.85 17.16
CA SER A 39 -8.64 29.90 16.96
C SER A 39 -7.96 28.61 16.54
N THR A 40 -7.96 27.62 17.41
CA THR A 40 -7.67 26.23 17.05
C THR A 40 -8.68 25.82 15.98
N ASP A 41 -8.36 26.14 14.72
CA ASP A 41 -9.18 25.85 13.56
C ASP A 41 -9.25 24.35 13.40
N ARG A 42 -10.33 23.78 13.94
CA ARG A 42 -10.66 22.39 13.64
C ARG A 42 -10.86 22.30 12.12
N PRO A 43 -10.28 21.29 11.46
CA PRO A 43 -10.49 21.10 10.03
C PRO A 43 -11.99 21.00 9.74
N SER A 44 -12.46 21.68 8.68
CA SER A 44 -13.86 21.64 8.27
C SER A 44 -14.31 20.20 7.97
N GLU A 45 -15.61 19.90 8.09
CA GLU A 45 -16.12 18.55 7.78
C GLU A 45 -15.76 18.13 6.35
N ALA A 46 -15.83 19.03 5.38
CA ALA A 46 -15.41 18.78 4.00
C ALA A 46 -13.92 18.38 3.90
N ALA A 47 -13.03 19.05 4.64
CA ALA A 47 -11.62 18.69 4.68
C ALA A 47 -11.39 17.30 5.31
N ARG A 48 -12.14 16.97 6.37
CA ARG A 48 -12.06 15.65 7.01
C ARG A 48 -12.56 14.54 6.08
N LEU A 49 -13.69 14.75 5.41
CA LEU A 49 -14.24 13.81 4.42
C LEU A 49 -13.25 13.55 3.28
N ASN A 50 -12.60 14.60 2.77
CA ASN A 50 -11.59 14.45 1.72
C ASN A 50 -10.43 13.54 2.16
N VAL A 51 -9.89 13.74 3.36
CA VAL A 51 -8.82 12.89 3.89
C VAL A 51 -9.29 11.44 4.08
N LEU A 52 -10.51 11.21 4.57
CA LEU A 52 -11.07 9.86 4.73
C LEU A 52 -11.22 9.16 3.36
N GLN A 53 -11.74 9.87 2.36
CA GLN A 53 -11.91 9.34 1.01
C GLN A 53 -10.55 9.00 0.36
N GLN A 54 -9.61 9.94 0.39
CA GLN A 54 -8.24 9.72 -0.11
C GLN A 54 -7.55 8.55 0.60
N THR A 55 -7.84 8.35 1.88
CA THR A 55 -7.33 7.19 2.63
C THR A 55 -7.91 5.88 2.08
N ALA A 56 -9.22 5.81 1.85
CA ALA A 56 -9.85 4.62 1.29
C ALA A 56 -9.28 4.31 -0.11
N GLU A 57 -9.15 5.33 -0.96
CA GLU A 57 -8.57 5.22 -2.30
C GLU A 57 -7.12 4.71 -2.26
N ALA A 58 -6.27 5.29 -1.38
CA ALA A 58 -4.88 4.87 -1.25
C ALA A 58 -4.75 3.42 -0.73
N VAL A 59 -5.60 3.00 0.20
CA VAL A 59 -5.64 1.60 0.68
C VAL A 59 -6.12 0.67 -0.43
N GLY A 60 -7.16 1.04 -1.18
CA GLY A 60 -7.67 0.27 -2.31
C GLY A 60 -6.64 0.12 -3.43
N ALA A 61 -5.91 1.19 -3.76
CA ALA A 61 -4.85 1.17 -4.74
C ALA A 61 -3.70 0.23 -4.33
N ALA A 62 -3.31 0.22 -3.05
CA ALA A 62 -2.36 -0.76 -2.52
C ALA A 62 -2.89 -2.20 -2.66
N GLY A 63 -4.19 -2.43 -2.42
CA GLY A 63 -4.83 -3.73 -2.66
C GLY A 63 -4.73 -4.19 -4.11
N ALA A 64 -5.05 -3.29 -5.06
CA ALA A 64 -4.95 -3.58 -6.48
C ALA A 64 -3.50 -3.86 -6.93
N ALA A 65 -2.52 -3.17 -6.34
CA ALA A 65 -1.10 -3.44 -6.58
C ALA A 65 -0.67 -4.83 -6.08
N MET A 66 -1.16 -5.26 -4.92
CA MET A 66 -0.92 -6.62 -4.41
C MET A 66 -1.50 -7.68 -5.34
N GLU A 67 -2.70 -7.47 -5.90
CA GLU A 67 -3.26 -8.40 -6.89
C GLU A 67 -2.42 -8.46 -8.17
N ARG A 68 -1.95 -7.30 -8.68
CA ARG A 68 -1.04 -7.27 -9.84
C ARG A 68 0.28 -7.99 -9.56
N LEU A 69 0.82 -7.84 -8.35
CA LEU A 69 1.99 -8.60 -7.91
C LEU A 69 1.71 -10.11 -7.87
N ALA A 70 0.53 -10.53 -7.39
CA ALA A 70 0.10 -11.92 -7.41
C ALA A 70 0.06 -12.48 -8.83
N VAL A 71 -0.52 -11.73 -9.77
CA VAL A 71 -0.56 -12.07 -11.20
C VAL A 71 0.86 -12.17 -11.76
N ALA A 72 1.74 -11.21 -11.45
CA ALA A 72 3.13 -11.23 -11.89
C ALA A 72 3.85 -12.50 -11.40
N PHE A 73 3.69 -12.91 -10.14
CA PHE A 73 4.27 -14.17 -9.65
C PHE A 73 3.74 -15.39 -10.41
N ARG A 74 2.43 -15.45 -10.69
CA ARG A 74 1.83 -16.56 -11.45
C ARG A 74 2.34 -16.61 -12.90
N THR A 75 2.57 -15.47 -13.54
CA THR A 75 2.96 -15.39 -14.95
C THR A 75 4.47 -15.40 -15.18
N SER A 76 5.28 -15.09 -14.16
CA SER A 76 6.76 -15.00 -14.26
C SER A 76 7.47 -16.36 -14.41
N ALA A 77 6.80 -17.38 -14.94
CA ALA A 77 7.28 -18.76 -15.03
C ALA A 77 8.60 -18.90 -15.82
N ASN A 78 9.56 -19.60 -15.20
CA ASN A 78 10.74 -20.35 -15.69
C ASN A 78 11.75 -19.72 -16.68
N THR A 79 11.38 -18.67 -17.41
CA THR A 79 12.13 -18.24 -18.59
C THR A 79 13.42 -17.50 -18.22
N ILE A 80 13.48 -16.91 -17.02
CA ILE A 80 14.62 -16.08 -16.58
C ILE A 80 15.50 -16.78 -15.54
N PHE A 81 14.97 -17.76 -14.79
CA PHE A 81 15.81 -18.57 -13.90
C PHE A 81 16.81 -19.43 -14.67
N ALA A 82 16.46 -19.85 -15.88
CA ALA A 82 17.37 -20.60 -16.76
C ALA A 82 18.62 -19.78 -17.15
N THR A 83 18.60 -18.45 -17.02
CA THR A 83 19.76 -17.59 -17.34
C THR A 83 20.65 -17.28 -16.14
N PHE A 84 20.25 -17.65 -14.92
CA PHE A 84 21.02 -17.41 -13.70
C PHE A 84 21.88 -18.62 -13.32
N ASP A 85 23.10 -18.35 -12.84
CA ASP A 85 23.93 -19.36 -12.19
C ASP A 85 23.29 -19.86 -10.89
N GLU A 86 23.80 -20.98 -10.37
CA GLU A 86 23.27 -21.64 -9.18
C GLU A 86 23.35 -20.78 -7.91
N ALA A 87 24.41 -19.97 -7.75
CA ALA A 87 24.59 -19.10 -6.60
C ALA A 87 23.50 -18.01 -6.56
N ARG A 88 23.27 -17.35 -7.70
CA ARG A 88 22.25 -16.31 -7.85
C ARG A 88 20.83 -16.87 -7.70
N ARG A 89 20.57 -18.09 -8.19
CA ARG A 89 19.28 -18.77 -7.99
C ARG A 89 19.02 -19.06 -6.51
N SER A 90 20.03 -19.55 -5.79
CA SER A 90 19.93 -19.82 -4.35
C SER A 90 19.68 -18.53 -3.55
N GLN A 91 20.45 -17.48 -3.80
CA GLN A 91 20.27 -16.19 -3.14
C GLN A 91 18.88 -15.59 -3.39
N LEU A 92 18.40 -15.65 -4.64
CA LEU A 92 17.07 -15.15 -4.99
C LEU A 92 15.96 -15.95 -4.28
N ARG A 93 16.10 -17.28 -4.22
CA ARG A 93 15.16 -18.13 -3.47
C ARG A 93 15.09 -17.75 -1.99
N GLU A 94 16.24 -17.60 -1.33
CA GLU A 94 16.31 -17.22 0.09
C GLU A 94 15.65 -15.86 0.34
N ARG A 95 15.94 -14.86 -0.51
CA ARG A 95 15.33 -13.53 -0.45
C ARG A 95 13.81 -13.58 -0.59
N MET A 96 13.31 -14.34 -1.56
CA MET A 96 11.87 -14.50 -1.78
C MET A 96 11.18 -15.22 -0.61
N GLN A 97 11.84 -16.22 -0.01
CA GLN A 97 11.35 -16.89 1.19
C GLN A 97 11.29 -15.94 2.39
N ASP A 98 12.30 -15.11 2.61
CA ASP A 98 12.26 -14.09 3.67
C ASP A 98 11.12 -13.09 3.44
N LEU A 99 10.97 -12.59 2.21
CA LEU A 99 9.88 -11.69 1.84
C LEU A 99 8.51 -12.32 2.08
N ALA A 100 8.33 -13.59 1.70
CA ALA A 100 7.10 -14.34 1.94
C ALA A 100 6.77 -14.45 3.42
N ARG A 101 7.74 -14.87 4.23
CA ARG A 101 7.59 -14.97 5.69
C ARG A 101 7.22 -13.64 6.32
N ARG A 102 7.89 -12.55 5.95
CA ARG A 102 7.62 -11.21 6.50
C ARG A 102 6.27 -10.67 6.07
N SER A 103 5.87 -10.95 4.82
CA SER A 103 4.53 -10.60 4.31
C SER A 103 3.43 -11.37 5.03
N GLN A 104 3.63 -12.67 5.30
CA GLN A 104 2.72 -13.49 6.11
C GLN A 104 2.55 -12.92 7.52
N LEU A 105 3.66 -12.55 8.18
CA LEU A 105 3.62 -11.94 9.50
C LEU A 105 2.85 -10.60 9.49
N LEU A 106 3.05 -9.77 8.46
CA LEU A 106 2.32 -8.50 8.30
C LEU A 106 0.81 -8.71 8.17
N VAL A 107 0.41 -9.66 7.32
CA VAL A 107 -1.00 -10.01 7.07
C VAL A 107 -1.64 -10.60 8.33
N ALA A 108 -1.05 -11.66 8.88
CA ALA A 108 -1.63 -12.41 9.99
C ALA A 108 -1.77 -11.57 11.28
N SER A 109 -0.82 -10.68 11.55
CA SER A 109 -0.72 -10.02 12.85
C SER A 109 -1.08 -8.55 12.89
N LYS A 110 -1.31 -7.88 11.75
CA LYS A 110 -1.51 -6.42 11.78
C LYS A 110 -2.66 -5.94 10.91
N GLN A 111 -2.79 -6.46 9.68
CA GLN A 111 -3.94 -6.09 8.85
C GLN A 111 -5.27 -6.57 9.45
N THR A 112 -5.30 -7.76 10.05
CA THR A 112 -6.47 -8.26 10.80
C THR A 112 -6.86 -7.37 11.99
N PHE A 113 -5.87 -6.85 12.73
CA PHE A 113 -6.14 -5.97 13.88
C PHE A 113 -6.67 -4.60 13.43
N VAL A 114 -6.21 -4.08 12.29
CA VAL A 114 -6.77 -2.85 11.72
C VAL A 114 -8.25 -3.02 11.41
N VAL A 115 -8.61 -4.10 10.70
CA VAL A 115 -10.01 -4.40 10.38
C VAL A 115 -10.85 -4.52 11.66
N GLY A 116 -10.41 -5.34 12.63
CA GLY A 116 -11.15 -5.52 13.88
C GLY A 116 -11.29 -4.24 14.71
N SER A 117 -10.27 -3.37 14.70
CA SER A 117 -10.34 -2.07 15.38
C SER A 117 -11.32 -1.10 14.71
N LEU A 118 -11.40 -1.12 13.37
CA LEU A 118 -12.37 -0.33 12.61
C LEU A 118 -13.80 -0.84 12.82
N ASP A 119 -14.00 -2.15 12.84
CA ASP A 119 -15.31 -2.75 13.16
C ASP A 119 -15.78 -2.33 14.55
N THR A 120 -14.90 -2.44 15.55
CA THR A 120 -15.19 -2.03 16.93
C THR A 120 -15.56 -0.55 16.99
N TYR A 121 -14.82 0.30 16.28
CA TYR A 121 -15.09 1.73 16.24
C TYR A 121 -16.40 2.08 15.52
N LEU A 122 -16.71 1.42 14.41
CA LEU A 122 -17.96 1.64 13.66
C LEU A 122 -19.21 1.23 14.47
N LEU A 123 -19.09 0.22 15.34
CA LEU A 123 -20.16 -0.16 16.27
C LEU A 123 -20.37 0.89 17.37
N HIS A 124 -19.27 1.44 17.90
CA HIS A 124 -19.29 2.41 18.99
C HIS A 124 -18.33 3.59 18.74
N PRO A 125 -18.75 4.62 17.96
CA PRO A 125 -17.87 5.71 17.53
C PRO A 125 -17.43 6.62 18.68
N THR A 126 -16.32 6.28 19.32
CA THR A 126 -15.73 7.04 20.43
C THR A 126 -14.35 7.58 20.06
N PRO A 127 -13.91 8.71 20.65
CA PRO A 127 -12.56 9.22 20.43
C PRO A 127 -11.45 8.22 20.72
N GLU A 128 -11.62 7.41 21.77
CA GLU A 128 -10.64 6.40 22.15
C GLU A 128 -10.60 5.23 21.16
N GLY A 129 -11.76 4.74 20.71
CA GLY A 129 -11.84 3.74 19.65
C GLY A 129 -11.16 4.20 18.36
N TRP A 130 -11.30 5.48 18.00
CA TRP A 130 -10.62 6.06 16.84
C TRP A 130 -9.10 6.11 17.00
N LYS A 131 -8.60 6.48 18.19
CA LYS A 131 -7.15 6.45 18.48
C LYS A 131 -6.60 5.04 18.38
N ILE A 132 -7.32 4.05 18.90
CA ILE A 132 -6.94 2.64 18.79
C ILE A 132 -6.87 2.22 17.31
N ALA A 133 -7.90 2.54 16.52
CA ALA A 133 -7.93 2.20 15.09
C ALA A 133 -6.77 2.85 14.31
N THR A 134 -6.54 4.14 14.51
CA THR A 134 -5.45 4.87 13.85
C THR A 134 -4.07 4.43 14.33
N ALA A 135 -3.91 4.03 15.60
CA ALA A 135 -2.68 3.43 16.11
C ALA A 135 -2.38 2.08 15.43
N GLN A 136 -3.37 1.21 15.24
CA GLN A 136 -3.18 -0.04 14.50
C GLN A 136 -2.77 0.21 13.04
N MET A 137 -3.34 1.24 12.40
CA MET A 137 -2.94 1.61 11.03
C MET A 137 -1.50 2.12 10.97
N LYS A 138 -1.08 2.93 11.96
CA LYS A 138 0.30 3.42 12.07
C LYS A 138 1.29 2.28 12.31
N ASP A 139 0.91 1.30 13.12
CA ASP A 139 1.70 0.08 13.35
C ASP A 139 1.93 -0.73 12.07
N VAL A 140 0.93 -0.79 11.17
CA VAL A 140 1.09 -1.40 9.85
C VAL A 140 2.09 -0.63 8.99
N LEU A 141 2.11 0.71 9.07
CA LEU A 141 3.03 1.54 8.29
C LEU A 141 4.49 1.25 8.61
N VAL A 142 4.85 1.19 9.89
CA VAL A 142 6.24 0.89 10.32
C VAL A 142 6.74 -0.41 9.67
N ARG A 143 5.88 -1.42 9.63
CA ARG A 143 6.25 -2.72 9.03
C ARG A 143 6.28 -2.69 7.51
N VAL A 144 5.41 -1.89 6.90
CA VAL A 144 5.42 -1.63 5.46
C VAL A 144 6.72 -0.91 5.07
N GLU A 145 7.14 0.10 5.81
CA GLU A 145 8.43 0.78 5.60
C GLU A 145 9.61 -0.18 5.74
N ASP A 146 9.60 -1.06 6.75
CA ASP A 146 10.65 -2.08 6.90
C ASP A 146 10.69 -3.06 5.71
N LEU A 147 9.52 -3.39 5.15
CA LEU A 147 9.40 -4.21 3.94
C LEU A 147 9.99 -3.45 2.74
N LEU A 148 9.60 -2.19 2.56
CA LEU A 148 10.09 -1.32 1.48
C LEU A 148 11.61 -1.14 1.52
N LYS A 149 12.19 -0.84 2.68
CA LYS A 149 13.65 -0.72 2.87
C LYS A 149 14.40 -2.02 2.56
N SER A 150 13.73 -3.16 2.63
CA SER A 150 14.34 -4.44 2.29
C SER A 150 14.26 -4.71 0.79
N LEU A 151 13.11 -4.41 0.18
CA LEU A 151 12.94 -4.47 -1.27
C LEU A 151 13.91 -3.54 -2.01
N ASP A 152 14.16 -2.34 -1.47
CA ASP A 152 15.06 -1.36 -2.07
C ASP A 152 16.53 -1.82 -2.03
N ARG A 153 16.94 -2.50 -0.95
CA ARG A 153 18.29 -3.10 -0.84
C ARG A 153 18.53 -4.25 -1.82
N ASP A 154 17.47 -4.90 -2.28
CA ASP A 154 17.53 -6.04 -3.18
C ASP A 154 17.19 -5.66 -4.64
N HIS A 155 17.09 -4.35 -4.97
CA HIS A 155 16.53 -3.88 -6.24
C HIS A 155 17.34 -4.27 -7.49
N ASP A 156 18.63 -4.57 -7.34
CA ASP A 156 19.57 -4.71 -8.48
C ASP A 156 19.38 -6.00 -9.28
N ASP A 157 18.66 -6.99 -8.76
CA ASP A 157 18.69 -8.35 -9.33
C ASP A 157 17.36 -8.91 -9.83
N LEU A 158 16.27 -8.13 -9.83
CA LEU A 158 14.91 -8.67 -9.95
C LEU A 158 14.22 -8.37 -11.30
N VAL A 159 13.82 -9.44 -11.98
CA VAL A 159 12.80 -9.45 -13.06
C VAL A 159 11.52 -8.72 -12.67
N LEU A 160 11.20 -8.75 -11.37
CA LEU A 160 9.99 -8.18 -10.79
C LEU A 160 10.13 -6.70 -10.42
N GLN A 161 11.24 -6.05 -10.77
CA GLN A 161 11.50 -4.64 -10.42
C GLN A 161 10.34 -3.69 -10.78
N PRO A 162 9.66 -3.81 -11.94
CA PRO A 162 8.51 -2.96 -12.24
C PRO A 162 7.37 -3.14 -11.24
N ALA A 163 7.04 -4.39 -10.90
CA ALA A 163 5.98 -4.71 -9.93
C ALA A 163 6.35 -4.24 -8.51
N TYR A 164 7.64 -4.32 -8.13
CA TYR A 164 8.12 -3.81 -6.85
C TYR A 164 8.10 -2.27 -6.78
N ARG A 165 8.51 -1.56 -7.84
CA ARG A 165 8.42 -0.09 -7.89
C ARG A 165 6.98 0.39 -7.81
N GLU A 166 6.09 -0.30 -8.52
CA GLU A 166 4.66 -0.02 -8.49
C GLU A 166 4.11 -0.21 -7.07
N LEU A 167 4.38 -1.35 -6.45
CA LEU A 167 4.02 -1.62 -5.06
C LEU A 167 4.57 -0.54 -4.12
N ALA A 168 5.84 -0.16 -4.27
CA ALA A 168 6.46 0.87 -3.44
C ALA A 168 5.74 2.21 -3.54
N THR A 169 5.37 2.62 -4.75
CA THR A 169 4.61 3.87 -4.99
C THR A 169 3.29 3.87 -4.23
N PHE A 170 2.53 2.77 -4.27
CA PHE A 170 1.25 2.67 -3.57
C PHE A 170 1.41 2.59 -2.05
N LEU A 171 2.46 1.94 -1.56
CA LEU A 171 2.76 1.88 -0.14
C LEU A 171 3.15 3.26 0.42
N TYR A 172 3.94 4.06 -0.31
CA TYR A 172 4.24 5.44 0.05
C TYR A 172 2.99 6.35 0.04
N ALA A 173 2.15 6.24 -0.99
CA ALA A 173 0.90 7.01 -1.03
C ALA A 173 -0.01 6.69 0.17
N ARG A 174 -0.11 5.41 0.52
CA ARG A 174 -0.85 4.94 1.71
C ARG A 174 -0.24 5.46 3.00
N GLU A 175 1.09 5.46 3.15
CA GLU A 175 1.79 6.04 4.30
C GLU A 175 1.40 7.50 4.54
N GLN A 176 1.52 8.33 3.50
CA GLN A 176 1.18 9.74 3.60
C GLN A 176 -0.28 9.97 4.00
N MET A 177 -1.21 9.17 3.47
CA MET A 177 -2.63 9.30 3.83
C MET A 177 -2.91 8.85 5.26
N LEU A 178 -2.28 7.77 5.72
CA LEU A 178 -2.46 7.30 7.09
C LEU A 178 -1.87 8.28 8.12
N VAL A 179 -0.76 8.96 7.79
CA VAL A 179 -0.25 10.06 8.62
C VAL A 179 -1.30 11.18 8.73
N LYS A 180 -1.92 11.60 7.62
CA LYS A 180 -3.01 12.61 7.66
C LYS A 180 -4.20 12.11 8.48
N LEU A 181 -4.60 10.85 8.30
CA LEU A 181 -5.71 10.23 9.02
C LEU A 181 -5.50 10.23 10.55
N THR A 182 -4.29 9.91 11.01
CA THR A 182 -3.96 9.87 12.45
C THR A 182 -4.08 11.23 13.15
N ASN A 183 -4.00 12.33 12.38
CA ASN A 183 -4.14 13.69 12.89
C ASN A 183 -5.59 14.20 12.84
N LEU A 184 -6.53 13.44 12.26
CA LEU A 184 -7.93 13.82 12.24
C LEU A 184 -8.60 13.59 13.60
N PRO A 185 -9.49 14.50 14.03
CA PRO A 185 -10.38 14.19 15.13
C PRO A 185 -11.29 13.03 14.75
N ALA A 186 -11.78 12.30 15.76
CA ALA A 186 -12.63 11.13 15.54
C ALA A 186 -13.85 11.48 14.66
N PRO A 187 -14.04 10.76 13.53
CA PRO A 187 -15.27 10.79 12.75
C PRO A 187 -16.53 10.61 13.62
N ARG A 188 -17.56 11.40 13.36
CA ARG A 188 -18.83 11.31 14.13
C ARG A 188 -20.06 11.51 13.26
N SER A 189 -19.95 12.25 12.16
CA SER A 189 -21.08 12.46 11.27
C SER A 189 -21.38 11.17 10.50
N LYS A 190 -22.64 10.98 10.11
CA LYS A 190 -23.05 9.81 9.30
C LYS A 190 -22.23 9.68 8.02
N ARG A 191 -21.86 10.81 7.41
CA ARG A 191 -21.05 10.85 6.18
C ARG A 191 -19.62 10.42 6.47
N GLU A 192 -19.02 10.92 7.54
CA GLU A 192 -17.66 10.51 7.92
C GLU A 192 -17.61 9.02 8.27
N LEU A 193 -18.61 8.50 9.00
CA LEU A 193 -18.70 7.09 9.33
C LEU A 193 -18.90 6.19 8.10
N ALA A 194 -19.61 6.69 7.07
CA ALA A 194 -19.69 5.99 5.78
C ALA A 194 -18.30 5.89 5.12
N GLU A 195 -17.49 6.95 5.17
CA GLU A 195 -16.12 6.89 4.66
C GLU A 195 -15.20 5.99 5.50
N VAL A 196 -15.38 5.95 6.82
CA VAL A 196 -14.67 4.97 7.67
C VAL A 196 -15.04 3.53 7.29
N SER A 197 -16.31 3.28 6.95
CA SER A 197 -16.75 1.98 6.42
C SER A 197 -16.11 1.66 5.05
N ASN A 198 -15.92 2.66 4.19
CA ASN A 198 -15.17 2.53 2.95
C ASN A 198 -13.70 2.14 3.21
N ILE A 199 -13.02 2.84 4.12
CA ILE A 199 -11.65 2.51 4.54
C ILE A 199 -11.59 1.06 5.02
N ARG A 200 -12.52 0.63 5.89
CA ARG A 200 -12.59 -0.75 6.38
C ARG A 200 -12.73 -1.76 5.23
N ARG A 201 -13.63 -1.51 4.27
CA ARG A 201 -13.81 -2.38 3.10
C ARG A 201 -12.52 -2.46 2.28
N SER A 202 -11.86 -1.34 2.01
CA SER A 202 -10.58 -1.33 1.29
C SER A 202 -9.49 -2.11 2.04
N TYR A 203 -9.50 -2.10 3.37
CA TYR A 203 -8.61 -2.93 4.19
C TYR A 203 -8.91 -4.43 4.08
N HIS A 204 -10.18 -4.83 4.02
CA HIS A 204 -10.54 -6.22 3.73
C HIS A 204 -10.03 -6.66 2.36
N GLU A 205 -10.27 -5.86 1.33
CA GLU A 205 -9.79 -6.15 -0.03
C GLU A 205 -8.26 -6.23 -0.08
N LEU A 206 -7.56 -5.29 0.57
CA LEU A 206 -6.11 -5.33 0.70
C LEU A 206 -5.64 -6.62 1.40
N LEU A 207 -6.31 -7.05 2.46
CA LEU A 207 -5.98 -8.27 3.19
C LEU A 207 -6.10 -9.50 2.29
N GLU A 208 -7.22 -9.65 1.60
CA GLU A 208 -7.46 -10.76 0.68
C GLU A 208 -6.46 -10.78 -0.48
N ASN A 209 -6.21 -9.62 -1.10
CA ASN A 209 -5.21 -9.48 -2.17
C ASN A 209 -3.80 -9.80 -1.65
N SER A 210 -3.48 -9.42 -0.42
CA SER A 210 -2.19 -9.73 0.20
C SER A 210 -2.01 -11.23 0.40
N ILE A 211 -3.05 -11.93 0.87
CA ILE A 211 -3.04 -13.41 1.00
C ILE A 211 -2.83 -14.05 -0.38
N ARG A 212 -3.60 -13.64 -1.40
CA ARG A 212 -3.44 -14.15 -2.77
C ARG A 212 -2.04 -13.93 -3.33
N ALA A 213 -1.43 -12.78 -3.06
CA ALA A 213 -0.07 -12.47 -3.50
C ALA A 213 0.98 -13.33 -2.79
N ILE A 214 0.83 -13.56 -1.49
CA ILE A 214 1.69 -14.46 -0.71
C ILE A 214 1.58 -15.89 -1.22
N ASP A 215 0.37 -16.39 -1.48
CA ASP A 215 0.17 -17.74 -1.99
C ASP A 215 0.78 -17.91 -3.38
N ALA A 216 0.60 -16.91 -4.25
CA ALA A 216 1.23 -16.88 -5.58
C ALA A 216 2.77 -16.86 -5.48
N MET A 217 3.33 -16.09 -4.56
CA MET A 217 4.78 -16.05 -4.31
C MET A 217 5.30 -17.38 -3.77
N ASN A 218 4.59 -18.03 -2.84
CA ASN A 218 4.97 -19.34 -2.31
C ASN A 218 4.92 -20.42 -3.39
N ALA A 219 3.89 -20.42 -4.23
CA ALA A 219 3.78 -21.32 -5.37
C ALA A 219 4.92 -21.09 -6.37
N TYR A 220 5.25 -19.81 -6.62
CA TYR A 220 6.38 -19.43 -7.45
C TYR A 220 7.70 -19.98 -6.89
N ILE A 221 8.00 -19.72 -5.62
CA ILE A 221 9.21 -20.22 -4.94
C ILE A 221 9.32 -21.75 -5.03
N ALA A 222 8.20 -22.46 -4.81
CA ALA A 222 8.15 -23.92 -4.89
C ALA A 222 8.42 -24.46 -6.30
N SER A 223 8.13 -23.68 -7.35
CA SER A 223 8.40 -24.04 -8.74
C SER A 223 9.85 -23.86 -9.16
N LEU A 224 10.68 -23.16 -8.37
CA LEU A 224 12.05 -22.85 -8.73
C LEU A 224 12.95 -24.11 -8.67
N PRO A 225 13.74 -24.40 -9.72
CA PRO A 225 14.60 -25.59 -9.79
C PRO A 225 15.63 -25.57 -8.67
N ARG A 226 15.68 -26.64 -7.86
CA ARG A 226 16.55 -26.75 -6.68
C ARG A 226 17.98 -26.36 -7.00
#